data_AF-A0A7C9L788-F1
#
_entry.id   AF-A0A7C9L788-F1
#
_cell.length_a   1.000
_cell.length_b   1.000
_cell.length_c   1.000
_cell.angle_alpha   90.00
_cell.angle_beta   90.00
_cell.angle_gamma   90.00
#
_symmetry.space_group_name_H-M   'P 1'
#
loop_
_entity.id
_entity.type
_entity.pdbx_description
1 polymer ?
#
loop_
_entity_poly.entity_id
_entity_poly.type
_entity_poly.pdbx_seq_one_letter_code
_entity_poly.pdbx_strand_id
1 'polypeptide(L)'
;MTADRAKLPFMRAALLAVLCAAFVAAPAGASDRFTAKNLLRVYALERAGAFEVVAARGAGPSEIWCAAAEYAQARLGPDFSRRIFISRPLSRSVHEPARKGVGFTVAPTPKVRAGPRPGEAGVFTVSVSRLGFNLSTSHAHNLCRGLRDKPVCPLCD
;
A
#
# COMPACT_ATOMS: atom_id res chain seq x y z
N MET A 1 -80.25 -10.32 -16.16
CA MET A 1 -79.18 -10.17 -15.16
C MET A 1 -77.92 -9.76 -15.90
N THR A 2 -77.43 -8.54 -15.59
CA THR A 2 -76.03 -8.04 -15.64
C THR A 2 -75.17 -8.46 -16.84
N ALA A 3 -74.85 -7.55 -17.78
CA ALA A 3 -73.74 -6.57 -17.68
C ALA A 3 -72.38 -7.28 -17.66
N ASP A 4 -71.33 -6.92 -18.39
CA ASP A 4 -71.04 -5.94 -19.43
C ASP A 4 -69.58 -6.29 -19.86
N ARG A 5 -69.10 -5.66 -20.93
CA ARG A 5 -67.72 -5.17 -21.15
C ARG A 5 -66.57 -5.71 -20.28
N ALA A 6 -65.33 -5.83 -20.75
CA ALA A 6 -64.65 -5.51 -21.99
C ALA A 6 -63.15 -5.62 -21.71
N LYS A 7 -62.38 -5.63 -22.80
CA LYS A 7 -61.04 -5.03 -22.95
C LYS A 7 -59.91 -5.65 -22.13
N LEU A 8 -59.10 -6.43 -22.87
CA LEU A 8 -57.66 -6.58 -22.70
C LEU A 8 -57.00 -5.31 -22.14
N PRO A 9 -56.05 -5.48 -21.20
CA PRO A 9 -54.89 -4.61 -21.14
C PRO A 9 -53.65 -5.37 -21.67
N PHE A 10 -53.42 -5.22 -22.99
CA PHE A 10 -52.07 -4.96 -23.48
C PHE A 10 -51.39 -3.91 -22.55
N MET A 11 -50.07 -3.99 -22.36
CA MET A 11 -49.27 -2.95 -21.69
C MET A 11 -49.36 -2.84 -20.16
N ARG A 12 -49.12 -3.93 -19.41
CA ARG A 12 -48.67 -3.81 -18.00
C ARG A 12 -47.44 -4.64 -17.63
N ALA A 13 -47.08 -5.63 -18.43
CA ALA A 13 -45.87 -6.43 -18.20
C ALA A 13 -44.57 -5.75 -18.69
N ALA A 14 -44.67 -4.61 -19.37
CA ALA A 14 -43.52 -3.92 -19.97
C ALA A 14 -42.91 -2.80 -19.09
N LEU A 15 -43.36 -2.63 -17.84
CA LEU A 15 -42.98 -1.45 -17.03
C LEU A 15 -42.39 -1.73 -15.63
N LEU A 16 -41.97 -2.95 -15.31
CA LEU A 16 -41.53 -3.29 -13.94
C LEU A 16 -40.16 -3.98 -13.79
N ALA A 17 -39.37 -4.11 -14.86
CA ALA A 17 -38.00 -4.65 -14.77
C ALA A 17 -36.92 -3.64 -15.19
N VAL A 18 -37.20 -2.33 -15.08
CA VAL A 18 -36.24 -1.25 -15.33
C VAL A 18 -35.70 -0.63 -14.02
N LEU A 19 -36.15 -1.06 -12.85
CA LEU A 19 -35.66 -0.53 -11.58
C LEU A 19 -34.53 -1.38 -10.98
N CYS A 20 -33.43 -0.67 -10.67
CA CYS A 20 -32.35 -1.04 -9.74
C CYS A 20 -31.12 -1.79 -10.28
N ALA A 21 -30.72 -1.54 -11.53
CA ALA A 21 -29.29 -1.62 -11.88
C ALA A 21 -28.57 -0.31 -11.48
N ALA A 22 -28.72 0.11 -10.22
CA ALA A 22 -27.85 1.13 -9.65
C ALA A 22 -26.53 0.42 -9.31
N PHE A 23 -25.66 0.30 -10.33
CA PHE A 23 -24.26 0.01 -10.10
C PHE A 23 -23.72 1.18 -9.29
N VAL A 24 -23.73 1.05 -7.96
CA VAL A 24 -23.02 1.98 -7.08
C VAL A 24 -21.56 1.85 -7.45
N ALA A 25 -21.07 2.76 -8.29
CA ALA A 25 -19.67 3.00 -8.43
C ALA A 25 -19.17 3.42 -7.05
N ALA A 26 -18.73 2.45 -6.26
CA ALA A 26 -17.95 2.74 -5.07
C ALA A 26 -16.79 3.62 -5.54
N PRO A 27 -16.53 4.78 -4.90
CA PRO A 27 -15.34 5.53 -5.23
C PRO A 27 -14.17 4.56 -5.05
N ALA A 28 -13.40 4.34 -6.12
CA ALA A 28 -12.16 3.57 -6.02
C ALA A 28 -11.40 4.12 -4.82
N GLY A 29 -11.24 3.27 -3.79
CA GLY A 29 -10.94 3.71 -2.44
C GLY A 29 -9.82 4.73 -2.44
N ALA A 30 -10.07 5.88 -1.81
CA ALA A 30 -9.00 6.80 -1.45
C ALA A 30 -8.05 6.02 -0.54
N SER A 31 -6.97 5.48 -1.11
CA SER A 31 -5.93 4.83 -0.34
C SER A 31 -5.34 5.90 0.57
N ASP A 32 -5.51 5.71 1.88
CA ASP A 32 -5.13 6.71 2.89
C ASP A 32 -3.62 6.98 2.77
N ARG A 33 -3.31 8.12 2.16
CA ARG A 33 -1.94 8.49 1.80
C ARG A 33 -1.25 9.05 3.03
N PHE A 34 -0.11 8.46 3.37
CA PHE A 34 0.81 8.99 4.37
C PHE A 34 2.03 9.58 3.68
N THR A 35 2.48 10.73 4.16
CA THR A 35 3.73 11.36 3.72
C THR A 35 4.74 11.27 4.86
N ALA A 36 5.83 10.54 4.65
CA ALA A 36 6.93 10.46 5.61
C ALA A 36 7.72 11.77 5.64
N LYS A 37 8.56 11.98 6.66
CA LYS A 37 9.35 13.22 6.80
C LYS A 37 10.29 13.50 5.63
N ASN A 38 10.71 12.46 4.92
CA ASN A 38 11.55 12.54 3.72
C ASN A 38 10.73 12.70 2.42
N LEU A 39 9.47 13.11 2.56
CA LEU A 39 8.49 13.34 1.48
C LEU A 39 8.13 12.10 0.65
N LEU A 40 8.62 10.92 1.04
CA LEU A 40 8.17 9.68 0.42
C LEU A 40 6.72 9.39 0.79
N ARG A 41 6.01 8.85 -0.19
CA ARG A 41 4.58 8.60 -0.15
C ARG A 41 4.34 7.15 0.17
N VAL A 42 3.45 6.90 1.11
CA VAL A 42 3.13 5.55 1.59
C VAL A 42 1.63 5.34 1.50
N TYR A 43 1.24 4.21 0.92
CA TYR A 43 -0.14 3.86 0.67
C TYR A 43 -0.47 2.54 1.34
N ALA A 44 -1.59 2.46 2.05
CA ALA A 44 -2.10 1.17 2.52
C ALA A 44 -2.39 0.24 1.34
N LEU A 45 -2.10 -1.05 1.50
CA LEU A 45 -2.51 -2.08 0.54
C LEU A 45 -3.73 -2.84 1.11
N GLU A 46 -4.47 -3.52 0.24
CA GLU A 46 -5.71 -4.24 0.62
C GLU A 46 -5.51 -5.24 1.77
N ARG A 47 -4.34 -5.89 1.83
CA ARG A 47 -4.02 -6.83 2.92
C ARG A 47 -3.70 -6.05 4.19
N ALA A 48 -4.39 -6.37 5.28
CA ALA A 48 -4.16 -5.77 6.60
C ALA A 48 -2.67 -5.76 6.99
N GLY A 49 -2.17 -4.59 7.42
CA GLY A 49 -0.78 -4.39 7.80
C GLY A 49 0.22 -4.43 6.63
N ALA A 50 -0.25 -4.49 5.38
CA ALA A 50 0.58 -4.31 4.20
C ALA A 50 0.44 -2.89 3.66
N PHE A 51 1.53 -2.37 3.11
CA PHE A 51 1.61 -1.01 2.58
C PHE A 51 2.68 -0.91 1.52
N GLU A 52 2.59 0.07 0.64
CA GLU A 52 3.58 0.40 -0.38
C GLU A 52 4.26 1.71 -0.04
N VAL A 53 5.60 1.73 -0.06
CA VAL A 53 6.37 2.98 -0.11
C VAL A 53 6.74 3.25 -1.57
N VAL A 54 6.35 4.42 -2.09
CA VAL A 54 6.71 4.86 -3.43
C VAL A 54 8.08 5.54 -3.39
N ALA A 55 8.97 5.12 -4.27
CA ALA A 55 10.31 5.67 -4.37
C ALA A 55 10.30 7.02 -5.11
N ALA A 56 11.03 7.99 -4.57
CA ALA A 56 11.45 9.19 -5.29
C ALA A 56 12.65 8.93 -6.21
N ARG A 57 12.85 9.79 -7.21
CA ARG A 57 14.07 9.75 -8.02
C ARG A 57 15.27 9.95 -7.09
N GLY A 58 16.24 9.02 -7.13
CA GLY A 58 17.42 9.06 -6.28
C GLY A 58 17.21 8.65 -4.81
N ALA A 59 16.01 8.20 -4.42
CA ALA A 59 15.78 7.62 -3.10
C ALA A 59 16.47 6.25 -2.98
N GLY A 60 17.38 6.12 -2.02
CA GLY A 60 18.07 4.88 -1.73
C GLY A 60 17.30 3.97 -0.77
N PRO A 61 17.87 2.78 -0.46
CA PRO A 61 17.29 1.86 0.52
C PRO A 61 17.01 2.49 1.89
N SER A 62 17.90 3.36 2.39
CA SER A 62 17.74 4.02 3.69
C SER A 62 16.53 4.96 3.72
N GLU A 63 16.30 5.77 2.68
CA GLU A 63 15.09 6.60 2.57
C GLU A 63 13.81 5.77 2.61
N ILE A 64 13.78 4.67 1.84
CA ILE A 64 12.60 3.82 1.71
C ILE A 64 12.30 3.12 3.05
N TRP A 65 13.31 2.56 3.71
CA TRP A 65 13.15 1.94 5.02
C TRP A 65 12.77 2.94 6.12
N CYS A 66 13.28 4.17 6.06
CA CYS A 66 12.86 5.24 6.97
C CYS A 66 11.36 5.53 6.84
N ALA A 67 10.87 5.73 5.60
CA ALA A 67 9.45 5.98 5.35
C ALA A 67 8.57 4.79 5.78
N ALA A 68 9.06 3.56 5.58
CA ALA A 68 8.36 2.35 6.02
C ALA A 68 8.24 2.29 7.56
N ALA A 69 9.30 2.66 8.29
CA ALA A 69 9.28 2.68 9.75
C ALA A 69 8.32 3.74 10.29
N GLU A 70 8.33 4.94 9.72
CA GLU A 70 7.41 6.02 10.11
C GLU A 70 5.96 5.64 9.89
N TYR A 71 5.65 5.04 8.73
CA TYR A 71 4.29 4.53 8.47
C TYR A 71 3.89 3.44 9.47
N ALA A 72 4.77 2.47 9.73
CA ALA A 72 4.48 1.39 10.66
C ALA A 72 4.24 1.89 12.09
N GLN A 73 4.96 2.93 12.52
CA GLN A 73 4.76 3.57 13.82
C GLN A 73 3.46 4.38 13.86
N ALA A 74 3.23 5.23 12.85
CA ALA A 74 2.14 6.18 12.82
C ALA A 74 0.78 5.54 12.51
N ARG A 75 0.74 4.50 11.67
CA ARG A 75 -0.51 3.90 11.15
C ARG A 75 -0.75 2.47 11.63
N LEU A 76 0.30 1.73 12.03
CA LEU A 76 0.18 0.35 12.51
C LEU A 76 0.49 0.20 14.02
N GLY A 77 0.79 1.30 14.71
CA GLY A 77 1.01 1.38 16.15
C GLY A 77 2.49 1.38 16.57
N PRO A 78 2.80 1.83 17.80
CA PRO A 78 4.15 2.24 18.23
C PRO A 78 5.11 1.11 18.63
N ASP A 79 4.96 -0.11 18.10
CA ASP A 79 5.85 -1.23 18.43
C ASP A 79 7.15 -1.17 17.62
N PHE A 80 8.23 -0.78 18.30
CA PHE A 80 9.59 -0.69 17.76
C PHE A 80 10.25 -2.05 17.52
N SER A 81 9.81 -3.10 18.21
CA SER A 81 10.34 -4.46 18.09
C SER A 81 9.76 -5.22 16.90
N ARG A 82 8.54 -4.84 16.48
CA ARG A 82 7.85 -5.41 15.32
C ARG A 82 8.73 -5.40 14.08
N ARG A 83 8.72 -6.52 13.35
CA ARG A 83 9.44 -6.64 12.08
C ARG A 83 8.58 -6.19 10.90
N ILE A 84 9.22 -5.49 9.98
CA ILE A 84 8.66 -5.03 8.71
C ILE A 84 9.37 -5.82 7.61
N PHE A 85 8.60 -6.51 6.77
CA PHE A 85 9.11 -7.42 5.75
C PHE A 85 8.79 -6.88 4.36
N ILE A 86 9.71 -7.06 3.41
CA ILE A 86 9.43 -6.81 1.99
C ILE A 86 8.52 -7.91 1.46
N SER A 87 7.27 -7.57 1.15
CA SER A 87 6.29 -8.46 0.51
C SER A 87 6.33 -8.36 -1.02
N ARG A 88 6.79 -7.23 -1.56
CA ARG A 88 7.04 -7.02 -2.98
C ARG A 88 8.33 -6.20 -3.17
N PRO A 89 9.39 -6.79 -3.73
CA PRO A 89 10.62 -6.07 -4.04
C PRO A 89 10.39 -4.83 -4.90
N LEU A 90 11.37 -3.93 -4.90
CA LEU A 90 11.35 -2.71 -5.71
C LEU A 90 10.97 -3.01 -7.16
N SER A 91 9.78 -2.60 -7.54
CA SER A 91 9.13 -2.90 -8.82
C SER A 91 8.26 -1.71 -9.22
N ARG A 92 7.52 -1.79 -10.33
CA ARG A 92 6.54 -0.76 -10.71
C ARG A 92 5.59 -0.51 -9.53
N SER A 93 5.30 0.76 -9.25
CA SER A 93 4.37 1.10 -8.18
C SER A 93 2.94 0.71 -8.55
N VAL A 94 2.17 0.28 -7.55
CA VAL A 94 0.75 -0.07 -7.71
C VAL A 94 -0.10 1.20 -7.65
N HIS A 95 0.27 2.16 -6.81
CA HIS A 95 -0.50 3.40 -6.63
C HIS A 95 -0.05 4.54 -7.54
N GLU A 96 1.21 4.59 -7.94
CA GLU A 96 1.75 5.70 -8.72
C GLU A 96 2.30 5.25 -10.08
N PRO A 97 1.53 5.49 -11.17
CA PRO A 97 1.99 5.23 -12.52
C PRO A 97 3.35 5.90 -12.80
N ALA A 98 4.18 5.25 -13.59
CA ALA A 98 5.56 5.67 -13.93
C ALA A 98 6.58 5.73 -12.77
N ARG A 99 6.18 5.39 -11.53
CA ARG A 99 7.09 5.30 -10.38
C ARG A 99 7.41 3.86 -10.03
N LYS A 100 8.48 3.67 -9.24
CA LYS A 100 8.78 2.40 -8.59
C LYS A 100 8.30 2.45 -7.14
N GLY A 101 7.99 1.30 -6.56
CA GLY A 101 7.57 1.17 -5.17
C GLY A 101 8.01 -0.17 -4.58
N VAL A 102 8.06 -0.21 -3.26
CA VAL A 102 8.35 -1.42 -2.47
C VAL A 102 7.13 -1.73 -1.62
N GLY A 103 6.64 -2.96 -1.74
CA GLY A 103 5.59 -3.47 -0.86
C GLY A 103 6.18 -4.03 0.43
N PHE A 104 5.63 -3.60 1.55
CA PHE A 104 5.96 -4.06 2.88
C PHE A 104 4.77 -4.75 3.54
N THR A 105 5.04 -5.50 4.61
CA THR A 105 4.02 -6.03 5.50
C THR A 105 4.57 -6.27 6.90
N VAL A 106 3.71 -6.15 7.92
CA VAL A 106 3.99 -6.61 9.29
C VAL A 106 3.36 -7.97 9.60
N ALA A 107 2.57 -8.52 8.67
CA ALA A 107 1.90 -9.81 8.76
C ALA A 107 2.38 -10.72 7.60
N PRO A 108 3.64 -11.20 7.62
CA PRO A 108 4.21 -11.93 6.50
C PRO A 108 3.65 -13.35 6.39
N THR A 109 3.50 -13.82 5.15
CA THR A 109 3.29 -15.24 4.85
C THR A 109 4.52 -16.06 5.24
N PRO A 110 4.43 -17.41 5.38
CA PRO A 110 5.59 -18.24 5.70
C PRO A 110 6.78 -18.03 4.75
N LYS A 111 6.51 -17.90 3.45
CA LYS A 111 7.54 -17.62 2.43
C LYS A 111 8.24 -16.27 2.64
N VAL A 112 7.49 -15.21 2.93
CA VAL A 112 8.06 -13.87 3.19
C VAL A 112 8.84 -13.87 4.51
N ARG A 113 8.35 -14.60 5.53
CA ARG A 113 8.99 -14.70 6.85
C ARG A 113 10.35 -15.40 6.80
N ALA A 114 10.53 -16.35 5.89
CA ALA A 114 11.79 -17.07 5.66
C ALA A 114 12.84 -16.25 4.88
N GLY A 115 12.56 -14.98 4.56
CA GLY A 115 13.48 -14.13 3.83
C GLY A 115 14.72 -13.70 4.64
N PRO A 116 15.75 -13.21 3.95
CA PRO A 116 17.06 -12.93 4.53
C PRO A 116 17.04 -11.78 5.53
N ARG A 117 17.95 -11.80 6.51
CA ARG A 117 18.16 -10.71 7.49
C ARG A 117 19.50 -10.03 7.26
N PRO A 118 19.65 -8.74 7.65
CA PRO A 118 20.98 -8.12 7.69
C PRO A 118 21.94 -8.95 8.55
N GLY A 119 23.20 -9.07 8.12
CA GLY A 119 24.23 -9.85 8.80
C GLY A 119 24.22 -11.34 8.45
N GLU A 120 23.15 -11.87 7.86
CA GLU A 120 23.20 -13.22 7.27
C GLU A 120 24.19 -13.20 6.09
N ALA A 121 25.11 -14.16 6.07
CA ALA A 121 26.26 -14.21 5.15
C ALA A 121 27.26 -13.04 5.26
N GLY A 122 27.31 -12.34 6.41
CA GLY A 122 28.33 -11.30 6.66
C GLY A 122 28.08 -9.96 5.98
N VAL A 123 26.91 -9.76 5.36
CA VAL A 123 26.55 -8.50 4.68
C VAL A 123 25.58 -7.69 5.55
N PHE A 124 26.03 -6.53 6.02
CA PHE A 124 25.26 -5.64 6.91
C PHE A 124 24.42 -4.59 6.18
N THR A 125 24.46 -4.57 4.85
CA THR A 125 23.73 -3.59 4.02
C THR A 125 22.24 -3.90 3.97
N VAL A 126 21.41 -2.87 3.99
CA VAL A 126 19.95 -2.98 3.84
C VAL A 126 19.56 -3.12 2.37
N SER A 127 18.55 -3.95 2.09
CA SER A 127 18.07 -4.22 0.73
C SER A 127 16.61 -3.80 0.56
N VAL A 128 16.25 -3.41 -0.67
CA VAL A 128 14.86 -3.21 -1.11
C VAL A 128 14.47 -4.13 -2.27
N SER A 129 15.39 -4.98 -2.70
CA SER A 129 15.26 -5.86 -3.88
C SER A 129 15.07 -7.33 -3.54
N ARG A 130 15.19 -7.71 -2.26
CA ARG A 130 15.09 -9.10 -1.80
C ARG A 130 13.74 -9.36 -1.13
N LEU A 131 12.97 -10.30 -1.68
CA LEU A 131 11.71 -10.74 -1.08
C LEU A 131 11.95 -11.25 0.34
N GLY A 132 11.11 -10.82 1.28
CA GLY A 132 11.19 -11.21 2.68
C GLY A 132 12.35 -10.57 3.45
N PHE A 133 13.22 -9.76 2.82
CA PHE A 133 14.21 -9.00 3.58
C PHE A 133 13.50 -8.09 4.58
N ASN A 134 14.01 -8.06 5.82
CA ASN A 134 13.24 -7.53 6.93
C ASN A 134 14.10 -6.92 8.02
N LEU A 135 13.59 -5.84 8.60
CA LEU A 135 14.18 -5.09 9.70
C LEU A 135 13.18 -5.00 10.86
N SER A 136 13.67 -4.83 12.09
CA SER A 136 12.79 -4.30 13.15
C SER A 136 12.42 -2.85 12.81
N THR A 137 11.27 -2.41 13.30
CA THR A 137 10.81 -1.02 13.15
C THR A 137 11.85 -0.05 13.73
N SER A 138 12.50 -0.40 14.85
CA SER A 138 13.61 0.37 15.42
C SER A 138 14.83 0.49 14.50
N HIS A 139 15.27 -0.60 13.88
CA HIS A 139 16.41 -0.59 12.96
C HIS A 139 16.08 0.28 11.75
N ALA A 140 14.91 0.07 11.14
CA ALA A 140 14.46 0.85 10.00
C ALA A 140 14.31 2.35 10.35
N HIS A 141 13.80 2.68 11.54
CA HIS A 141 13.71 4.06 12.01
C HIS A 141 15.08 4.72 12.22
N ASN A 142 16.10 3.97 12.66
CA ASN A 142 17.45 4.52 12.81
C ASN A 142 18.07 4.97 11.47
N LEU A 143 17.67 4.36 10.34
CA LEU A 143 18.11 4.77 9.00
C LEU A 143 17.63 6.19 8.63
N CYS A 144 16.61 6.69 9.33
CA CYS A 144 16.18 8.06 9.15
C CYS A 144 17.20 9.12 9.59
N ARG A 145 18.16 8.77 10.47
CA ARG A 145 19.14 9.73 10.98
C ARG A 145 20.09 10.22 9.88
N GLY A 146 20.49 9.33 8.98
CA GLY A 146 21.35 9.67 7.83
C GLY A 146 20.68 10.50 6.74
N LEU A 147 19.39 10.80 6.86
CA LEU A 147 18.67 11.67 5.92
C LEU A 147 18.74 13.15 6.28
N ARG A 148 19.17 13.49 7.51
CA ARG A 148 19.26 14.89 7.97
C ARG A 148 20.30 15.70 7.19
N ASP A 149 21.33 15.02 6.70
CA ASP A 149 22.47 15.66 6.04
C ASP A 149 22.34 15.67 4.50
N LYS A 150 21.34 14.96 3.96
CA LYS A 150 21.11 14.92 2.51
C LYS A 150 20.14 16.05 2.13
N PRO A 151 20.52 16.98 1.25
CA PRO A 151 19.57 17.96 0.74
C PRO A 151 18.40 17.22 0.09
N VAL A 152 17.19 17.49 0.57
CA VAL A 152 15.97 17.01 -0.08
C VAL A 152 15.98 17.58 -1.49
N CYS A 153 16.05 16.71 -2.51
CA CYS A 153 15.97 17.16 -3.90
C CYS A 153 14.57 17.72 -4.14
N PRO A 154 14.39 19.05 -4.27
CA PRO A 154 13.06 19.66 -4.38
C PRO A 154 12.43 19.45 -5.76
N LEU A 155 13.20 18.91 -6.71
CA LEU A 155 12.87 18.81 -8.14
C LEU A 155 12.80 17.36 -8.65
N CYS A 156 12.72 16.37 -7.73
CA CYS A 156 12.80 14.95 -8.06
C CYS A 156 11.44 14.26 -8.27
N ASP A 157 10.36 15.03 -8.49
CA ASP A 157 9.01 14.52 -8.77
C ASP A 157 8.76 14.23 -10.26
#